data_AF-A0A915NN64-F1
#
_entry.id   AF-A0A915NN64-F1
#
_cell.length_a   1.000
_cell.length_b   1.000
_cell.length_c   1.000
_cell.angle_alpha   90.00
_cell.angle_beta   90.00
_cell.angle_gamma   90.00
#
_symmetry.space_group_name_H-M   'P 1'
#
loop_
_entity.id
_entity.type
_entity.pdbx_description
1 polymer ?
#
loop_
_entity_poly.entity_id
_entity_poly.type
_entity_poly.pdbx_seq_one_letter_code
_entity_poly.pdbx_strand_id
1 'polypeptide(L)'
;IEINYSDKSGRVLEPKEAFRVLSWKFHGKGPGKKQGEKHKMKVDKREKLKKMNSQDTPLGTLNKQLKKQEQLSSAYLLLSGRGDAAPLQKE
;
A
#
# COMPACT_ATOMS: atom_id res chain seq x y z
N ILE A 1 -29.66 -13.60 11.41
CA ILE A 1 -28.76 -14.46 10.61
C ILE A 1 -27.91 -13.54 9.75
N GLU A 2 -26.60 -13.50 9.96
CA GLU A 2 -25.67 -12.70 9.16
C GLU A 2 -24.95 -13.60 8.16
N ILE A 3 -24.90 -13.18 6.89
CA ILE A 3 -24.25 -13.95 5.82
C ILE A 3 -22.94 -13.25 5.47
N ASN A 4 -21.82 -13.90 5.76
CA ASN A 4 -20.48 -13.43 5.44
C ASN A 4 -19.86 -14.25 4.31
N TYR A 5 -19.16 -13.57 3.40
CA TYR A 5 -18.45 -14.22 2.29
C TYR A 5 -16.95 -14.20 2.56
N SER A 6 -16.30 -15.36 2.50
CA SER A 6 -14.86 -15.50 2.72
C SER A 6 -14.16 -16.02 1.47
N ASP A 7 -12.95 -15.51 1.20
CA ASP A 7 -12.08 -16.04 0.15
C ASP A 7 -11.32 -17.30 0.63
N LYS A 8 -10.60 -17.98 -0.26
CA LYS A 8 -9.78 -19.18 0.04
C LYS A 8 -8.75 -18.95 1.14
N SER A 9 -8.27 -17.72 1.28
CA SER A 9 -7.33 -17.32 2.33
C SER A 9 -7.99 -17.01 3.68
N GLY A 10 -9.30 -17.24 3.83
CA GLY A 10 -10.06 -16.96 5.05
C GLY A 10 -10.38 -15.48 5.28
N ARG A 11 -10.05 -14.59 4.33
CA ARG A 11 -10.36 -13.17 4.43
C ARG A 11 -11.84 -12.93 4.15
N VAL A 12 -12.52 -12.21 5.05
CA VAL A 12 -13.87 -11.70 4.79
C VAL A 12 -13.80 -10.71 3.63
N LEU A 13 -14.59 -10.99 2.59
CA LEU A 13 -14.68 -10.18 1.38
C LEU A 13 -15.63 -9.00 1.61
N GLU A 14 -15.26 -7.87 1.03
CA GLU A 14 -16.19 -6.75 0.91
C GLU A 14 -17.40 -7.16 0.05
N PRO A 15 -18.61 -6.62 0.29
CA PRO A 15 -19.80 -6.96 -0.49
C PRO A 15 -19.60 -6.84 -2.01
N LYS A 16 -18.84 -5.84 -2.44
CA LYS A 16 -18.47 -5.64 -3.86
C LYS A 16 -17.57 -6.75 -4.41
N GLU A 17 -16.64 -7.24 -3.60
CA GLU A 17 -15.73 -8.32 -3.99
C GLU A 17 -16.47 -9.65 -4.00
N ALA A 18 -17.33 -9.89 -2.99
CA ALA A 18 -18.20 -11.05 -2.91
C ALA A 18 -19.12 -11.16 -4.12
N PHE A 19 -19.84 -10.08 -4.48
CA PHE A 19 -20.70 -10.05 -5.66
C PHE A 19 -19.92 -10.38 -6.94
N ARG A 20 -18.70 -9.85 -7.07
CA ARG A 20 -17.89 -10.08 -8.27
C ARG A 20 -17.44 -11.55 -8.39
N VAL A 21 -17.06 -12.19 -7.29
CA VAL A 21 -16.73 -13.62 -7.27
C VAL A 21 -17.97 -14.47 -7.59
N LEU A 22 -19.13 -14.13 -7.01
CA LEU A 22 -20.39 -14.79 -7.32
C LEU A 22 -20.76 -14.64 -8.80
N SER A 23 -20.61 -13.44 -9.35
CA SER A 23 -20.86 -13.14 -10.77
C SER A 23 -19.95 -13.96 -11.69
N TRP A 24 -18.64 -14.07 -11.38
CA TRP A 24 -17.72 -14.89 -12.16
C TRP A 24 -18.07 -16.38 -12.08
N LYS A 25 -18.46 -16.87 -10.90
CA LYS A 25 -18.88 -18.26 -10.70
C LYS A 25 -20.19 -18.56 -11.44
N PHE A 26 -21.11 -17.61 -11.45
CA PHE A 26 -22.40 -17.72 -12.14
C PHE A 26 -22.24 -17.71 -13.66
N HIS A 27 -21.47 -16.76 -14.21
CA HIS A 27 -21.30 -16.62 -15.66
C HIS A 27 -20.17 -17.49 -16.23
N GLY A 28 -19.35 -18.12 -15.39
CA GLY A 28 -18.18 -18.90 -15.82
C GLY A 28 -17.05 -18.09 -16.45
N LYS A 29 -17.15 -16.75 -16.43
CA LYS A 29 -16.17 -15.82 -17.05
C LYS A 29 -15.43 -15.07 -15.95
N GLY A 30 -14.18 -15.46 -15.71
CA GLY A 30 -13.30 -14.80 -14.76
C GLY A 30 -12.60 -13.56 -15.32
N PRO A 31 -11.85 -12.83 -14.48
CA PRO A 31 -11.01 -11.73 -14.93
C PRO A 31 -9.83 -12.25 -15.75
N GLY A 32 -9.35 -11.46 -16.70
CA GLY A 32 -8.12 -11.78 -17.43
C GLY A 32 -6.88 -11.76 -16.51
N LYS A 33 -5.80 -12.44 -16.92
CA LYS A 33 -4.56 -12.61 -16.13
C LYS A 33 -4.04 -11.30 -15.51
N LYS A 34 -3.86 -10.26 -16.32
CA LYS A 34 -3.37 -8.94 -15.88
C LYS A 34 -4.29 -8.27 -14.85
N GLN A 35 -5.60 -8.47 -14.95
CA GLN A 35 -6.56 -7.92 -13.98
C GLN A 35 -6.49 -8.70 -12.66
N GLY A 36 -6.38 -10.03 -12.72
CA GLY A 36 -6.17 -10.88 -11.55
C GLY A 36 -4.87 -10.52 -10.80
N GLU A 37 -3.77 -10.37 -11.51
CA GLU A 37 -2.47 -9.96 -10.94
C GLU A 37 -2.53 -8.57 -10.28
N LYS A 38 -3.15 -7.58 -10.94
CA LYS A 38 -3.36 -6.25 -10.35
C LYS A 38 -4.20 -6.32 -9.08
N HIS A 39 -5.25 -7.14 -9.07
CA HIS A 39 -6.10 -7.29 -7.90
C HIS A 39 -5.33 -7.93 -6.75
N LYS A 40 -4.59 -9.02 -7.02
CA LYS A 40 -3.72 -9.67 -6.03
C LYS A 40 -2.70 -8.70 -5.45
N MET A 41 -1.99 -7.94 -6.29
CA MET A 41 -1.05 -6.91 -5.83
C MET A 41 -1.72 -5.84 -4.95
N LYS A 42 -2.96 -5.44 -5.25
CA LYS A 42 -3.70 -4.48 -4.41
C LYS A 42 -4.04 -5.07 -3.04
N VAL A 43 -4.44 -6.33 -3.00
CA VAL A 43 -4.71 -7.07 -1.77
C VAL A 43 -3.44 -7.19 -0.92
N ASP A 44 -2.36 -7.69 -1.50
CA ASP A 44 -1.08 -7.87 -0.82
C ASP A 44 -0.53 -6.54 -0.27
N LYS A 45 -0.65 -5.45 -1.05
CA LYS A 45 -0.28 -4.11 -0.60
C LYS A 45 -1.11 -3.65 0.60
N ARG A 46 -2.43 -3.89 0.59
CA ARG A 46 -3.31 -3.53 1.71
C ARG A 46 -2.98 -4.32 2.96
N GLU A 47 -2.69 -5.61 2.83
CA GLU A 47 -2.28 -6.45 3.96
C GLU A 47 -0.92 -6.02 4.51
N LYS A 48 0.04 -5.69 3.63
CA LYS A 48 1.34 -5.16 4.05
C LYS A 48 1.18 -3.86 4.83
N LEU A 49 0.36 -2.92 4.34
CA LEU A 49 0.08 -1.66 5.03
C LEU A 49 -0.57 -1.88 6.41
N LYS A 50 -1.49 -2.84 6.54
CA LYS A 50 -2.10 -3.17 7.84
C LYS A 50 -1.10 -3.77 8.84
N LYS A 51 -0.10 -4.51 8.35
CA LYS A 51 0.97 -5.12 9.17
C LYS A 51 2.10 -4.15 9.52
N MET A 52 2.20 -3.01 8.83
CA MET A 52 3.26 -2.03 9.08
C MET A 52 2.99 -1.29 10.40
N ASN A 53 4.02 -1.19 11.24
CA ASN A 53 4.01 -0.41 12.48
C ASN A 53 3.81 1.08 12.14
N SER A 54 3.08 1.80 12.98
CA SER A 54 2.77 3.23 12.81
C SER A 54 3.97 4.16 12.96
N GLN A 55 5.11 3.65 13.45
CA GLN A 55 6.27 4.48 13.81
C GLN A 55 7.23 4.77 12.64
N ASP A 56 7.53 3.82 11.75
CA ASP A 56 8.43 4.07 10.61
C ASP A 56 8.14 3.11 9.44
N THR A 57 8.39 3.57 8.22
CA THR A 57 8.32 2.69 7.05
C THR A 57 9.51 1.72 7.07
N PRO A 58 9.42 0.54 6.44
CA PRO A 58 10.53 -0.42 6.36
C PRO A 58 11.82 0.15 5.75
N LEU A 59 11.74 1.28 5.03
CA LEU A 59 12.89 1.96 4.44
C LEU A 59 13.62 2.88 5.44
N GLY A 60 13.12 3.01 6.67
CA GLY A 60 13.64 3.91 7.69
C GLY A 60 13.46 5.39 7.31
N THR A 61 12.37 5.73 6.61
CA THR A 61 12.20 7.05 6.01
C THR A 61 12.15 8.14 7.08
N LEU A 62 11.45 7.89 8.20
CA LEU A 62 11.29 8.88 9.25
C LEU A 62 12.64 9.18 9.92
N ASN A 63 13.40 8.14 10.26
CA ASN A 63 14.74 8.29 10.84
C ASN A 63 15.69 9.09 9.92
N LYS A 64 15.63 8.86 8.61
CA LYS A 64 16.43 9.62 7.64
C LYS A 64 16.01 11.08 7.57
N GLN A 65 14.72 11.36 7.68
CA GLN A 65 14.20 12.74 7.71
C GLN A 65 14.65 13.46 8.98
N LEU A 66 14.46 12.87 10.16
CA LEU A 66 14.92 13.47 11.43
C LEU A 66 16.43 13.77 11.41
N LYS A 67 17.25 12.81 10.96
CA LYS A 67 18.70 13.03 10.82
C LYS A 67 19.03 14.20 9.89
N LYS A 68 18.28 14.38 8.79
CA LYS A 68 18.50 15.50 7.88
C LYS A 68 18.06 16.84 8.48
N GLN A 69 16.99 16.81 9.27
CA GLN A 69 16.48 17.96 10.00
C GLN A 69 17.50 18.45 11.04
N GLU A 70 18.11 17.52 11.79
CA GLU A 70 19.21 17.80 12.73
C GLU A 70 20.43 18.39 12.00
N GLN A 71 20.84 17.79 10.89
CA GLN A 71 21.97 18.27 10.09
C GLN A 71 21.78 19.70 9.56
N LEU A 72 20.56 20.05 9.13
CA LEU A 72 20.25 21.38 8.60
C LEU A 72 19.87 22.39 9.70
N SER A 73 19.72 21.93 10.96
CA SER A 73 19.18 22.72 12.06
C SER A 73 17.86 23.43 11.70
N SER A 74 17.05 22.83 10.82
CA SER A 74 15.77 23.39 10.38
C SER A 74 14.62 22.69 11.10
N ALA A 75 13.49 23.37 11.33
CA ALA A 75 12.30 22.73 11.91
C ALA A 75 11.48 21.89 10.89
N TYR A 76 11.81 22.03 9.59
CA TYR A 76 11.08 21.43 8.48
C TYR A 76 12.03 20.94 7.38
N LEU A 77 11.53 20.07 6.53
CA LEU A 77 12.22 19.58 5.33
C LEU A 77 11.41 19.91 4.09
N LEU A 78 12.09 20.42 3.06
CA LEU A 78 11.49 20.60 1.73
C LEU A 78 11.74 19.33 0.91
N LEU A 79 10.70 18.53 0.69
CA LEU A 79 10.77 17.38 -0.21
C LEU A 79 10.45 17.86 -1.63
N SER A 80 11.47 18.26 -2.38
CA SER A 80 11.30 18.50 -3.81
C SER A 80 11.21 17.17 -4.56
N GLY A 81 10.23 17.09 -5.46
CA GLY A 81 10.16 16.00 -6.43
C GLY A 81 11.36 16.04 -7.38
N ARG A 82 11.36 15.11 -8.34
CA ARG A 82 12.44 14.72 -9.28
C ARG A 82 13.07 15.83 -10.17
N GLY A 83 12.99 17.11 -9.81
CA GLY A 83 13.47 18.25 -10.61
C GLY A 83 14.32 19.29 -9.87
N ASP A 84 14.08 19.56 -8.58
CA ASP A 84 14.69 20.75 -7.93
C ASP A 84 15.31 20.40 -6.56
N ALA A 85 16.32 19.54 -6.54
CA ALA A 85 17.10 19.33 -5.32
C ALA A 85 18.20 20.41 -5.25
N ALA A 86 18.10 21.31 -4.26
CA ALA A 86 19.18 22.22 -3.91
C ALA A 86 20.47 21.41 -3.66
N PRO A 87 21.64 21.89 -4.11
CA PRO A 87 22.88 21.12 -4.04
C PRO A 87 23.20 20.75 -2.60
N LEU A 88 23.49 19.46 -2.36
CA LEU A 88 24.09 19.03 -1.10
C LEU A 88 25.43 19.76 -0.94
N GLN A 89 25.48 20.73 -0.05
CA GLN A 89 26.75 21.23 0.45
C GLN A 89 27.41 20.09 1.23
N LYS A 90 28.54 19.61 0.69
CA LYS A 90 29.44 18.67 1.35
C LYS A 90 30.46 19.53 2.09
N GLU A 91 30.55 19.37 3.39
CA GLU A 91 31.78 19.68 4.13
C GLU A 91 32.71 18.46 4.10
#